data_AF-A0A428Z0J2-F1
#
_entry.id   AF-A0A428Z0J2-F1
#
_cell.length_a   1.000
_cell.length_b   1.000
_cell.length_c   1.000
_cell.angle_alpha   90.00
_cell.angle_beta   90.00
_cell.angle_gamma   90.00
#
_symmetry.space_group_name_H-M   'P 1'
#
loop_
_entity.id
_entity.type
_entity.pdbx_description
1 polymer ?
#
loop_
_entity_poly.entity_id
_entity_poly.type
_entity_poly.pdbx_seq_one_letter_code
_entity_poly.pdbx_strand_id
1 'polypeptide(L)'
;IATSAYVVATCRPNAPWARSYSVFFKLALAVLLIRLVFAVLLGSPLPGTHVIVTLPEIPLPDWAQGIRLGGKVTVETVLIAFYDGLRLATLLICVGAANSLANPTRLLKSLPGALYEIGVAVVVALTYAPNLIADVQRLRAARRLRGRPDTGFRGLLQVALPVLEGALERSVALAAAMDARGYGRTADVPPRVRRTTTALTLGGLLGVCAGTYGLLTADGGTYGLPVLLAGVVAALAGLRLGSRRSPRTRYRPDRWDVRAWLVAGSGAAVAALLTLAADRMPEALNPGVIP
;
A
#
# COMPACT_ATOMS: atom_id res chain seq x y z
N ILE A 1 6.85 -9.68 -12.88
CA ILE A 1 5.83 -8.96 -13.69
C ILE A 1 4.91 -9.94 -14.45
N ALA A 2 5.43 -10.86 -15.27
CA ALA A 2 4.58 -11.80 -16.03
C ALA A 2 3.70 -12.69 -15.12
N THR A 3 4.29 -13.25 -14.06
CA THR A 3 3.57 -14.08 -13.07
C THR A 3 2.47 -13.29 -12.35
N SER A 4 2.76 -12.07 -11.90
CA SER A 4 1.75 -11.22 -11.27
C SER A 4 0.63 -10.84 -12.23
N ALA A 5 0.94 -10.56 -13.50
CA ALA A 5 -0.05 -10.27 -14.53
C ALA A 5 -0.96 -11.47 -14.79
N TYR A 6 -0.38 -12.68 -14.88
CA TYR A 6 -1.11 -13.92 -15.04
C TYR A 6 -2.06 -14.18 -13.86
N VAL A 7 -1.56 -14.10 -12.62
CA VAL A 7 -2.39 -14.30 -11.41
C VAL A 7 -3.53 -13.30 -11.35
N VAL A 8 -3.30 -12.03 -11.66
CA VAL A 8 -4.37 -11.02 -11.68
C VAL A 8 -5.37 -11.31 -12.81
N ALA A 9 -4.91 -11.70 -14.00
CA ALA A 9 -5.81 -12.02 -15.11
C ALA A 9 -6.73 -13.21 -14.79
N THR A 10 -6.22 -14.24 -14.11
CA THR A 10 -6.98 -15.46 -13.79
C THR A 10 -7.81 -15.36 -12.51
N CYS A 11 -7.33 -14.63 -11.50
CA CYS A 11 -7.93 -14.64 -10.16
C CYS A 11 -8.69 -13.35 -9.80
N ARG A 12 -8.70 -12.32 -10.65
CA ARG A 12 -9.40 -11.07 -10.33
C ARG A 12 -10.92 -11.27 -10.28
N PRO A 13 -11.60 -10.82 -9.21
CA PRO A 13 -13.06 -10.79 -9.18
C PRO A 13 -13.60 -9.68 -10.08
N ASN A 14 -14.81 -9.84 -10.63
CA ASN A 14 -15.52 -8.79 -11.36
C ASN A 14 -16.03 -7.73 -10.37
N ALA A 15 -15.16 -6.82 -9.97
CA ALA A 15 -15.47 -5.79 -8.98
C ALA A 15 -14.74 -4.47 -9.27
N PRO A 16 -15.23 -3.31 -8.77
CA PRO A 16 -14.65 -2.00 -9.09
C PRO A 16 -13.17 -1.87 -8.74
N TRP A 17 -12.71 -2.51 -7.65
CA TRP A 17 -11.32 -2.50 -7.19
C TRP A 17 -10.37 -3.33 -8.06
N ALA A 18 -10.90 -4.23 -8.91
CA ALA A 18 -10.08 -5.02 -9.84
C ALA A 18 -9.40 -4.15 -10.90
N ARG A 19 -9.88 -2.91 -11.13
CA ARG A 19 -9.25 -1.94 -12.03
C ARG A 19 -7.97 -1.31 -11.46
N SER A 20 -7.68 -1.49 -10.17
CA SER A 20 -6.45 -0.96 -9.57
C SER A 20 -5.19 -1.46 -10.28
N TYR A 21 -5.16 -2.72 -10.73
CA TYR A 21 -4.00 -3.27 -11.41
C TYR A 21 -3.59 -2.48 -12.67
N SER A 22 -4.56 -2.07 -13.50
CA SER A 22 -4.25 -1.31 -14.71
C SER A 22 -3.76 0.10 -14.40
N VAL A 23 -4.25 0.73 -13.32
CA VAL A 23 -3.77 2.03 -12.84
C VAL A 23 -2.34 1.93 -12.35
N PHE A 24 -2.04 0.95 -11.49
CA PHE A 24 -0.69 0.71 -10.97
C PHE A 24 0.29 0.32 -12.08
N PHE A 25 -0.14 -0.47 -13.07
CA PHE A 25 0.68 -0.81 -14.23
C PHE A 25 1.00 0.42 -15.09
N LYS A 26 0.02 1.30 -15.34
CA LYS A 26 0.26 2.57 -16.06
C LYS A 26 1.22 3.48 -15.29
N LEU A 27 1.09 3.56 -13.96
CA LEU A 27 1.99 4.34 -13.13
C LEU A 27 3.41 3.76 -13.13
N ALA A 28 3.55 2.42 -13.10
CA ALA A 28 4.84 1.74 -13.21
C ALA A 28 5.52 2.00 -14.56
N LEU A 29 4.75 1.95 -15.64
CA LEU A 29 5.24 2.29 -16.97
C LEU A 29 5.67 3.76 -17.05
N ALA A 30 4.89 4.68 -16.48
CA ALA A 30 5.23 6.10 -16.44
C ALA A 30 6.54 6.33 -15.66
N VAL A 31 6.71 5.72 -14.49
CA VAL A 31 7.95 5.82 -13.69
C VAL A 31 9.15 5.27 -14.45
N LEU A 32 9.00 4.12 -15.11
CA LEU A 32 10.07 3.52 -15.93
C LEU A 32 10.47 4.45 -17.08
N LEU A 33 9.51 4.97 -17.84
CA LEU A 33 9.75 5.87 -18.95
C LEU A 33 10.40 7.18 -18.49
N ILE A 34 9.89 7.78 -17.43
CA ILE A 34 10.45 8.99 -16.83
C ILE A 34 11.91 8.73 -16.43
N ARG A 35 12.20 7.61 -15.74
CA ARG A 35 13.57 7.26 -15.32
C ARG A 35 14.51 7.06 -16.52
N LEU A 36 14.03 6.41 -17.57
CA LEU A 36 14.80 6.20 -18.80
C LEU A 36 15.09 7.52 -19.52
N VAL A 37 14.09 8.39 -19.62
CA VAL A 37 14.24 9.74 -20.20
C VAL A 37 15.24 10.56 -19.39
N PHE A 38 15.13 10.57 -18.05
CA PHE A 38 16.11 11.26 -17.21
C PHE A 38 17.51 10.66 -17.36
N ALA A 39 17.66 9.34 -17.43
CA ALA A 39 18.97 8.70 -17.64
C ALA A 39 19.62 9.06 -18.98
N VAL A 40 18.81 9.19 -20.05
CA VAL A 40 19.26 9.61 -21.38
C VAL A 40 19.58 11.11 -21.42
N LEU A 41 18.76 11.95 -20.78
CA LEU A 41 18.92 13.41 -20.79
C LEU A 41 20.04 13.91 -19.87
N LEU A 42 20.24 13.28 -18.71
CA LEU A 42 21.22 13.72 -17.70
C LEU A 42 22.62 13.10 -17.90
N GLY A 43 22.82 12.27 -18.93
CA GLY A 43 24.13 11.76 -19.34
C GLY A 43 25.03 11.30 -18.18
N SER A 44 24.86 10.06 -17.72
CA SER A 44 25.65 9.57 -16.59
C SER A 44 27.16 9.52 -16.91
N PRO A 45 28.06 9.98 -16.01
CA PRO A 45 29.51 9.83 -16.14
C PRO A 45 29.96 8.38 -15.82
N LEU A 46 29.17 7.40 -16.24
CA LEU A 46 29.53 5.99 -16.10
C LEU A 46 30.53 5.63 -17.22
N PRO A 47 31.65 4.96 -16.91
CA PRO A 47 32.56 4.44 -17.92
C PRO A 47 31.82 3.37 -18.74
N GLY A 48 31.34 3.75 -19.92
CA GLY A 48 30.70 2.86 -20.88
C GLY A 48 31.46 2.88 -22.18
N THR A 49 31.65 1.70 -22.76
CA THR A 49 32.41 1.51 -24.00
C THR A 49 31.54 1.66 -25.25
N HIS A 50 30.22 1.42 -25.14
CA HIS A 50 29.31 1.44 -26.27
C HIS A 50 28.42 2.69 -26.28
N VAL A 51 28.82 3.71 -27.06
CA VAL A 51 28.04 4.95 -27.24
C VAL A 51 26.96 4.76 -28.30
N ILE A 52 25.71 5.06 -27.95
CA ILE A 52 24.56 5.02 -28.87
C ILE A 52 24.35 6.39 -29.53
N VAL A 53 24.27 7.45 -28.72
CA VAL A 53 23.98 8.82 -29.18
C VAL A 53 24.76 9.82 -28.33
N THR A 54 25.32 10.85 -28.96
CA THR A 54 25.93 11.98 -28.27
C THR A 54 24.97 13.17 -28.33
N LEU A 55 24.38 13.53 -27.19
CA LEU A 55 23.58 14.75 -27.10
C LEU A 55 24.50 15.97 -26.91
N PRO A 56 24.20 17.11 -27.55
CA PRO A 56 24.98 18.33 -27.38
C PRO A 56 24.98 18.74 -25.91
N GLU A 57 26.18 18.92 -25.36
CA GLU A 57 26.36 19.30 -23.96
C GLU A 57 25.99 20.77 -23.79
N ILE A 58 25.05 21.05 -22.88
CA ILE A 58 24.73 22.42 -22.48
C ILE A 58 25.61 22.74 -21.27
N PRO A 59 26.56 23.68 -21.37
CA PRO A 59 27.37 24.06 -20.22
C PRO A 59 26.45 24.69 -19.17
N LEU A 60 26.29 24.00 -18.04
CA LEU A 60 25.53 24.50 -16.91
C LEU A 60 26.42 25.41 -16.04
N PRO A 61 25.86 26.49 -15.48
CA PRO A 61 26.57 27.42 -14.60
C PRO A 61 27.10 26.74 -13.33
N ASP A 62 28.15 27.31 -12.72
CA ASP A 62 28.98 26.68 -11.68
C ASP A 62 28.25 26.19 -10.41
N TRP A 63 27.03 26.66 -10.17
CA TRP A 63 26.17 26.20 -9.07
C TRP A 63 25.49 24.84 -9.33
N ALA A 64 25.54 24.34 -10.57
CA ALA A 64 24.91 23.10 -11.02
C ALA A 64 25.93 22.07 -11.57
N GLN A 65 27.20 22.12 -11.15
CA GLN A 65 28.26 21.22 -11.62
C GLN A 65 28.03 19.72 -11.34
N GLY A 66 27.04 19.36 -10.52
CA GLY A 66 26.65 17.96 -10.26
C GLY A 66 25.68 17.35 -11.27
N ILE A 67 25.11 18.15 -12.19
CA ILE A 67 24.14 17.69 -13.20
C ILE A 67 24.70 18.09 -14.56
N ARG A 68 24.95 17.13 -15.46
CA ARG A 68 25.23 17.41 -16.87
C ARG A 68 23.94 17.22 -17.66
N LEU A 69 23.52 18.20 -18.44
CA LEU A 69 22.43 18.03 -19.40
C LEU A 69 23.04 17.72 -20.76
N GLY A 70 22.79 16.51 -21.26
CA GLY A 70 23.41 15.98 -22.47
C GLY A 70 24.70 15.20 -22.22
N GLY A 71 25.42 14.87 -23.29
CA GLY A 71 26.63 14.05 -23.26
C GLY A 71 26.48 12.70 -23.98
N LYS A 72 27.47 11.81 -23.79
CA LYS A 72 27.49 10.47 -24.41
C LYS A 72 26.48 9.55 -23.73
N VAL A 73 25.44 9.13 -24.43
CA VAL A 73 24.50 8.10 -23.97
C VAL A 73 25.06 6.74 -24.33
N THR A 74 25.45 5.99 -23.30
CA THR A 74 26.00 4.63 -23.44
C THR A 74 24.93 3.56 -23.27
N VAL A 75 25.11 2.40 -23.92
CA VAL A 75 24.23 1.23 -23.74
C VAL A 75 24.18 0.83 -22.27
N GLU A 76 25.33 0.86 -21.61
CA GLU A 76 25.51 0.48 -20.22
C GLU A 76 24.66 1.35 -19.27
N THR A 77 24.65 2.67 -19.50
CA THR A 77 23.83 3.62 -18.71
C THR A 77 22.34 3.36 -18.90
N VAL A 78 21.91 3.10 -20.13
CA VAL A 78 20.50 2.80 -20.43
C VAL A 78 20.09 1.48 -19.77
N LEU A 79 20.95 0.46 -19.81
CA LEU A 79 20.67 -0.86 -19.24
C LEU A 79 20.59 -0.79 -17.71
N ILE A 80 21.50 -0.08 -17.04
CA ILE A 80 21.45 0.15 -15.58
C ILE A 80 20.17 0.89 -15.18
N ALA A 81 19.85 2.00 -15.86
CA ALA A 81 18.65 2.77 -15.60
C ALA A 81 17.37 1.93 -15.85
N PHE A 82 17.40 1.07 -16.86
CA PHE A 82 16.32 0.15 -17.17
C PHE A 82 16.16 -0.92 -16.08
N TYR A 83 17.23 -1.55 -15.59
CA TYR A 83 17.16 -2.52 -14.51
C TYR A 83 16.64 -1.92 -13.21
N ASP A 84 17.14 -0.75 -12.81
CA ASP A 84 16.65 -0.08 -11.62
C ASP A 84 15.19 0.39 -11.78
N GLY A 85 14.84 0.88 -12.98
CA GLY A 85 13.48 1.26 -13.32
C GLY A 85 12.53 0.06 -13.24
N LEU A 86 12.95 -1.10 -13.77
CA LEU A 86 12.22 -2.36 -13.68
C LEU A 86 12.05 -2.83 -12.23
N ARG A 87 13.04 -2.61 -11.35
CA ARG A 87 12.93 -2.95 -9.93
C ARG A 87 11.79 -2.16 -9.27
N LEU A 88 11.76 -0.83 -9.45
CA LEU A 88 10.68 0.02 -8.94
C LEU A 88 9.32 -0.31 -9.57
N ALA A 89 9.29 -0.51 -10.89
CA ALA A 89 8.08 -0.88 -11.62
C ALA A 89 7.51 -2.22 -11.12
N THR A 90 8.37 -3.20 -10.85
CA THR A 90 7.97 -4.50 -10.32
C THR A 90 7.34 -4.37 -8.94
N LEU A 91 7.95 -3.59 -8.03
CA LEU A 91 7.39 -3.34 -6.70
C LEU A 91 5.98 -2.74 -6.81
N LEU A 92 5.82 -1.74 -7.66
CA LEU A 92 4.56 -1.05 -7.85
C LEU A 92 3.48 -1.95 -8.48
N ILE A 93 3.85 -2.79 -9.46
CA ILE A 93 2.95 -3.77 -10.07
C ILE A 93 2.52 -4.83 -9.05
N CYS A 94 3.43 -5.30 -8.19
CA CYS A 94 3.11 -6.24 -7.11
C CYS A 94 2.12 -5.64 -6.10
N VAL A 95 2.30 -4.37 -5.72
CA VAL A 95 1.33 -3.64 -4.86
C VAL A 95 -0.03 -3.51 -5.56
N GLY A 96 -0.03 -3.16 -6.85
CA GLY A 96 -1.26 -3.10 -7.66
C GLY A 96 -1.97 -4.44 -7.77
N ALA A 97 -1.22 -5.53 -7.94
CA ALA A 97 -1.74 -6.89 -7.98
C ALA A 97 -2.41 -7.28 -6.65
N ALA A 98 -1.71 -7.05 -5.53
CA ALA A 98 -2.27 -7.31 -4.19
C ALA A 98 -3.59 -6.55 -3.96
N ASN A 99 -3.61 -5.25 -4.26
CA ASN A 99 -4.81 -4.41 -4.12
C ASN A 99 -5.97 -4.82 -5.05
N SER A 100 -5.67 -5.35 -6.23
CA SER A 100 -6.69 -5.81 -7.18
C SER A 100 -7.35 -7.14 -6.77
N LEU A 101 -6.61 -7.99 -6.06
CA LEU A 101 -7.07 -9.30 -5.58
C LEU A 101 -7.73 -9.19 -4.20
N ALA A 102 -7.33 -8.21 -3.38
CA ALA A 102 -7.85 -8.04 -2.03
C ALA A 102 -9.26 -7.44 -2.04
N ASN A 103 -10.20 -8.10 -1.35
CA ASN A 103 -11.53 -7.55 -1.12
C ASN A 103 -11.52 -6.70 0.16
N PRO A 104 -11.82 -5.39 0.10
CA PRO A 104 -11.77 -4.50 1.27
C PRO A 104 -12.70 -4.96 2.40
N THR A 105 -13.87 -5.52 2.07
CA THR A 105 -14.79 -6.05 3.10
C THR A 105 -14.26 -7.30 3.77
N ARG A 106 -13.53 -8.16 3.04
CA ARG A 106 -12.86 -9.33 3.64
C ARG A 106 -11.68 -8.90 4.53
N LEU A 107 -10.90 -7.91 4.11
CA LEU A 107 -9.84 -7.33 4.93
C LEU A 107 -10.38 -6.81 6.26
N LEU A 108 -11.49 -6.07 6.24
CA LEU A 108 -12.12 -5.57 7.47
C LEU A 108 -12.63 -6.70 8.38
N LYS A 109 -13.12 -7.81 7.82
CA LYS A 109 -13.52 -9.01 8.58
C LYS A 109 -12.32 -9.75 9.20
N SER A 110 -11.13 -9.59 8.63
CA SER A 110 -9.89 -10.19 9.14
C SER A 110 -9.22 -9.36 10.24
N LEU A 111 -9.68 -8.14 10.49
CA LEU A 111 -9.11 -7.29 11.53
C LEU A 111 -9.24 -7.95 12.92
N PRO A 112 -8.20 -7.84 13.77
CA PRO A 112 -8.23 -8.33 15.13
C PRO A 112 -9.32 -7.59 15.92
N GLY A 113 -9.91 -8.28 16.92
CA GLY A 113 -10.95 -7.68 17.78
C GLY A 113 -10.51 -6.41 18.50
N ALA A 114 -9.19 -6.21 18.67
CA ALA A 114 -8.62 -4.98 19.23
C ALA A 114 -8.96 -3.72 18.38
N LEU A 115 -9.22 -3.89 17.09
CA LEU A 115 -9.55 -2.82 16.16
C LEU A 115 -11.06 -2.80 15.82
N TYR A 116 -11.91 -3.41 16.65
CA TYR A 116 -13.34 -3.55 16.36
C TYR A 116 -14.03 -2.21 16.10
N GLU A 117 -13.80 -1.21 16.95
CA GLU A 117 -14.40 0.12 16.82
C GLU A 117 -14.01 0.81 15.51
N ILE A 118 -12.72 0.76 15.17
CA ILE A 118 -12.19 1.28 13.90
C ILE A 118 -12.79 0.49 12.72
N GLY A 119 -12.85 -0.84 12.83
CA GLY A 119 -13.41 -1.70 11.80
C GLY A 119 -14.88 -1.39 11.51
N VAL A 120 -15.70 -1.21 12.56
CA VAL A 120 -17.10 -0.80 12.44
C VAL A 120 -17.19 0.57 11.77
N ALA A 121 -16.41 1.57 12.21
CA ALA A 121 -16.40 2.89 11.61
C ALA A 121 -16.07 2.85 10.11
N VAL A 122 -15.08 2.06 9.71
CA VAL A 122 -14.70 1.90 8.29
C VAL A 122 -15.77 1.16 7.50
N VAL A 123 -16.36 0.08 8.04
CA VAL A 123 -17.47 -0.63 7.36
C VAL A 123 -18.67 0.29 7.16
N VAL A 124 -19.03 1.08 8.17
CA VAL A 124 -20.07 2.11 8.08
C VAL A 124 -19.69 3.10 6.98
N ALA A 125 -18.50 3.70 7.03
CA ALA A 125 -18.06 4.66 6.01
C ALA A 125 -18.12 4.09 4.58
N LEU A 126 -17.65 2.85 4.36
CA LEU A 126 -17.71 2.19 3.05
C LEU A 126 -19.15 1.94 2.57
N THR A 127 -20.08 1.71 3.49
CA THR A 127 -21.50 1.50 3.16
C THR A 127 -22.20 2.82 2.84
N TYR A 128 -21.86 3.90 3.56
CA TYR A 128 -22.46 5.22 3.37
C TYR A 128 -21.85 6.02 2.22
N ALA A 129 -20.58 5.79 1.87
CA ALA A 129 -19.91 6.46 0.76
C ALA A 129 -20.70 6.45 -0.57
N PRO A 130 -21.18 5.31 -1.10
CA PRO A 130 -21.96 5.30 -2.33
C PRO A 130 -23.29 6.07 -2.21
N ASN A 131 -23.94 6.01 -1.04
CA ASN A 131 -25.18 6.74 -0.78
C ASN A 131 -24.96 8.26 -0.80
N LEU A 132 -23.88 8.74 -0.17
CA LEU A 132 -23.50 10.16 -0.20
C LEU A 132 -23.19 10.64 -1.62
N ILE A 133 -22.51 9.83 -2.43
CA ILE A 133 -22.25 10.15 -3.84
C ILE A 133 -23.58 10.30 -4.60
N ALA A 134 -24.52 9.39 -4.40
CA ALA A 134 -25.83 9.45 -5.03
C ALA A 134 -26.62 10.69 -4.59
N ASP A 135 -26.57 11.07 -3.31
CA ASP A 135 -27.18 12.30 -2.80
C ASP A 135 -26.59 13.56 -3.43
N VAL A 136 -25.26 13.62 -3.52
CA VAL A 136 -24.54 14.73 -4.17
C VAL A 136 -24.96 14.84 -5.63
N GLN A 137 -25.05 13.72 -6.35
CA GLN A 137 -25.48 13.68 -7.75
C GLN A 137 -26.93 14.16 -7.91
N ARG A 138 -27.86 13.68 -7.07
CA ARG A 138 -29.26 14.14 -7.03
C ARG A 138 -29.36 15.64 -6.77
N LEU A 139 -28.61 16.16 -5.80
CA LEU A 139 -28.64 17.57 -5.42
C LEU A 139 -28.00 18.49 -6.48
N ARG A 140 -26.97 18.01 -7.20
CA ARG A 140 -26.44 18.71 -8.37
C ARG A 140 -27.46 18.75 -9.50
N ALA A 141 -28.12 17.63 -9.82
CA ALA A 141 -29.14 17.58 -10.85
C ALA A 141 -30.34 18.51 -10.54
N ALA A 142 -30.85 18.49 -9.31
CA ALA A 142 -31.94 19.38 -8.89
C ALA A 142 -31.59 20.86 -9.00
N ARG A 143 -30.32 21.24 -8.76
CA ARG A 143 -29.87 22.63 -8.91
C ARG A 143 -29.68 23.05 -10.36
N ARG A 144 -29.20 22.15 -11.22
CA ARG A 144 -29.17 22.37 -12.67
C ARG A 144 -30.56 22.66 -13.22
N LEU A 145 -31.58 21.89 -12.79
CA LEU A 145 -32.97 22.13 -13.15
C LEU A 145 -33.54 23.47 -12.66
N ARG A 146 -32.97 24.04 -11.58
CA ARG A 146 -33.35 25.35 -11.03
C ARG A 146 -32.53 26.51 -11.61
N GLY A 147 -31.73 26.27 -12.66
CA GLY A 147 -30.86 27.27 -13.28
C GLY A 147 -29.75 27.79 -12.34
N ARG A 148 -29.48 27.08 -11.24
CA ARG A 148 -28.47 27.49 -10.25
C ARG A 148 -27.11 26.94 -10.67
N PRO A 149 -26.03 27.75 -10.58
CA PRO A 149 -24.69 27.30 -10.92
C PRO A 149 -24.28 26.15 -9.99
N ASP A 150 -23.80 25.06 -10.57
CA ASP A 150 -23.35 23.85 -9.88
C ASP A 150 -21.82 23.73 -9.79
N THR A 151 -21.10 24.64 -10.47
CA THR A 151 -19.64 24.72 -10.54
C THR A 151 -19.08 25.83 -9.63
N GLY A 152 -17.82 25.67 -9.20
CA GLY A 152 -17.12 26.64 -8.34
C GLY A 152 -17.32 26.43 -6.83
N PHE A 153 -16.57 27.19 -6.03
CA PHE A 153 -16.52 27.05 -4.57
C PHE A 153 -17.87 27.33 -3.89
N ARG A 154 -18.59 28.37 -4.34
CA ARG A 154 -19.94 28.67 -3.86
C ARG A 154 -20.95 27.58 -4.23
N GLY A 155 -20.85 27.03 -5.44
CA GLY A 155 -21.64 25.88 -5.88
C GLY A 155 -21.36 24.65 -5.02
N LEU A 156 -20.09 24.40 -4.66
CA LEU A 156 -19.67 23.31 -3.79
C LEU A 156 -20.24 23.44 -2.37
N LEU A 157 -20.10 24.60 -1.74
CA LEU A 157 -20.60 24.86 -0.37
C LEU A 157 -22.11 24.62 -0.27
N GLN A 158 -22.85 25.02 -1.30
CA GLN A 158 -24.30 24.84 -1.38
C GLN A 158 -24.71 23.37 -1.61
N VAL A 159 -23.85 22.48 -2.14
CA VAL A 159 -24.11 21.03 -2.12
C VAL A 159 -23.76 20.43 -0.78
N ALA A 160 -22.63 20.89 -0.22
CA ALA A 160 -22.02 20.26 0.94
C ALA A 160 -22.90 20.41 2.17
N LEU A 161 -23.46 21.60 2.42
CA LEU A 161 -24.30 21.86 3.59
C LEU A 161 -25.51 20.89 3.68
N PRO A 162 -26.39 20.76 2.66
CA PRO A 162 -27.51 19.82 2.74
C PRO A 162 -27.10 18.34 2.80
N VAL A 163 -25.97 17.99 2.17
CA VAL A 163 -25.46 16.60 2.23
C VAL A 163 -24.92 16.28 3.61
N LEU A 164 -24.26 17.24 4.28
CA LEU A 164 -23.80 17.10 5.65
C LEU A 164 -24.97 17.02 6.63
N GLU A 165 -26.00 17.84 6.46
CA GLU A 165 -27.24 17.78 7.23
C GLU A 165 -27.88 16.39 7.11
N GLY A 166 -28.12 15.91 5.88
CA GLY A 166 -28.65 14.56 5.67
C GLY A 166 -27.71 13.44 6.13
N ALA A 167 -26.39 13.67 6.18
CA ALA A 167 -25.44 12.72 6.76
C ALA A 167 -25.53 12.69 8.29
N LEU A 168 -25.74 13.84 8.94
CA LEU A 168 -25.92 13.96 10.39
C LEU A 168 -27.23 13.30 10.84
N GLU A 169 -28.34 13.53 10.15
CA GLU A 169 -29.60 12.85 10.46
C GLU A 169 -29.46 11.33 10.39
N ARG A 170 -28.79 10.83 9.34
CA ARG A 170 -28.54 9.39 9.18
C ARG A 170 -27.55 8.83 10.19
N SER A 171 -26.55 9.61 10.62
CA SER A 171 -25.61 9.16 11.65
C SER A 171 -26.31 9.05 13.01
N VAL A 172 -27.19 9.99 13.35
CA VAL A 172 -28.02 9.94 14.57
C VAL A 172 -28.97 8.74 14.53
N ALA A 173 -29.68 8.53 13.42
CA ALA A 173 -30.57 7.39 13.25
C ALA A 173 -29.82 6.04 13.33
N LEU A 174 -28.62 5.96 12.72
CA LEU A 174 -27.78 4.78 12.81
C LEU A 174 -27.29 4.54 14.24
N ALA A 175 -26.85 5.59 14.93
CA ALA A 175 -26.39 5.49 16.32
C ALA A 175 -27.50 4.95 17.23
N ALA A 176 -28.72 5.47 17.11
CA ALA A 176 -29.88 4.97 17.86
C ALA A 176 -30.18 3.49 17.54
N ALA A 177 -30.11 3.09 16.27
CA ALA A 177 -30.30 1.69 15.87
C ALA A 177 -29.17 0.76 16.35
N MET A 178 -27.95 1.27 16.43
CA MET A 178 -26.79 0.53 16.96
C MET A 178 -26.91 0.33 18.47
N ASP A 179 -27.32 1.36 19.21
CA ASP A 179 -27.52 1.28 20.66
C ASP A 179 -28.66 0.30 21.02
N ALA A 180 -29.78 0.35 20.30
CA ALA A 180 -30.88 -0.61 20.47
C ALA A 180 -30.47 -2.08 20.23
N ARG A 181 -29.46 -2.32 19.37
CA ARG A 181 -28.88 -3.65 19.11
C ARG A 181 -27.77 -4.02 20.09
N GLY A 182 -27.43 -3.15 21.05
CA GLY A 182 -26.40 -3.37 22.06
C GLY A 182 -24.97 -3.21 21.55
N TYR A 183 -24.76 -2.48 20.44
CA TYR A 183 -23.40 -2.11 20.01
C TYR A 183 -22.75 -1.16 21.03
N GLY A 184 -21.41 -1.20 21.15
CA GLY A 184 -20.66 -0.33 22.07
C GLY A 184 -20.45 -0.91 23.47
N ARG A 185 -21.08 -2.04 23.82
CA ARG A 185 -20.76 -2.77 25.05
C ARG A 185 -19.38 -3.43 24.93
N THR A 186 -18.42 -2.92 25.68
CA THR A 186 -17.09 -3.53 25.82
C THR A 186 -17.11 -4.53 26.97
N ALA A 187 -16.37 -5.64 26.84
CA ALA A 187 -16.16 -6.53 27.97
C ALA A 187 -15.29 -5.82 29.01
N ASP A 188 -15.66 -5.92 30.28
CA ASP A 188 -14.82 -5.41 31.36
C ASP A 188 -13.53 -6.24 31.42
N VAL A 189 -12.39 -5.57 31.24
CA VAL A 189 -11.08 -6.23 31.15
C VAL A 189 -10.17 -5.70 32.24
N PRO A 190 -9.52 -6.59 33.02
CA PRO A 190 -8.67 -6.18 34.14
C PRO A 190 -7.62 -5.14 33.72
N PRO A 191 -7.34 -4.13 34.56
CA PRO A 191 -6.39 -3.06 34.24
C PRO A 191 -4.98 -3.58 33.91
N ARG A 192 -4.58 -4.73 34.47
CA ARG A 192 -3.31 -5.40 34.14
C ARG A 192 -3.26 -5.89 32.68
N VAL A 193 -4.35 -6.48 32.19
CA VAL A 193 -4.47 -6.90 30.77
C VAL A 193 -4.47 -5.67 29.87
N ARG A 194 -5.06 -4.56 30.32
CA ARG A 194 -5.03 -3.30 29.56
C ARG A 194 -3.62 -2.76 29.40
N ARG A 195 -2.87 -2.62 30.50
CA ARG A 195 -1.49 -2.12 30.49
C ARG A 195 -0.54 -3.04 29.70
N THR A 196 -0.64 -4.35 29.88
CA THR A 196 0.18 -5.32 29.12
C THR A 196 -0.12 -5.29 27.64
N THR A 197 -1.40 -5.13 27.24
CA THR A 197 -1.76 -4.94 25.83
C THR A 197 -1.08 -3.70 25.27
N THR A 198 -1.21 -2.55 25.93
CA THR A 198 -0.59 -1.29 25.49
C THR A 198 0.93 -1.40 25.40
N ALA A 199 1.58 -1.99 26.41
CA ALA A 199 3.01 -2.19 26.43
C ALA A 199 3.48 -3.13 25.30
N LEU A 200 2.78 -4.25 25.08
CA LEU A 200 3.09 -5.19 24.00
C LEU A 200 2.87 -4.58 22.61
N THR A 201 1.79 -3.82 22.41
CA THR A 201 1.53 -3.18 21.12
C THR A 201 2.53 -2.07 20.82
N LEU A 202 2.80 -1.17 21.78
CA LEU A 202 3.74 -0.07 21.58
C LEU A 202 5.18 -0.59 21.49
N GLY A 203 5.57 -1.49 22.40
CA GLY A 203 6.89 -2.13 22.38
C GLY A 203 7.10 -2.96 21.11
N GLY A 204 6.07 -3.67 20.64
CA GLY A 204 6.11 -4.40 19.38
C GLY A 204 6.28 -3.50 18.17
N LEU A 205 5.53 -2.39 18.09
CA LEU A 205 5.67 -1.38 17.03
C LEU A 205 7.07 -0.76 17.03
N LEU A 206 7.58 -0.36 18.20
CA LEU A 206 8.94 0.16 18.33
C LEU A 206 10.00 -0.88 17.95
N GLY A 207 9.80 -2.14 18.33
CA GLY A 207 10.67 -3.26 17.93
C GLY A 207 10.66 -3.50 16.42
N VAL A 208 9.51 -3.40 15.76
CA VAL A 208 9.43 -3.49 14.30
C VAL A 208 10.18 -2.34 13.62
N CYS A 209 10.04 -1.11 14.12
CA CYS A 209 10.79 0.04 13.62
C CYS A 209 12.31 -0.16 13.80
N ALA A 210 12.74 -0.53 15.00
CA ALA A 210 14.16 -0.76 15.32
C ALA A 210 14.76 -1.94 14.53
N GLY A 211 14.00 -3.03 14.38
CA GLY A 211 14.41 -4.19 13.60
C GLY A 211 14.50 -3.90 12.10
N THR A 212 13.54 -3.15 11.55
CA THR A 212 13.59 -2.71 10.14
C THR A 212 14.77 -1.78 9.91
N TYR A 213 15.01 -0.84 10.84
CA TYR A 213 16.20 0.02 10.79
C TYR A 213 17.49 -0.81 10.81
N GLY A 214 17.61 -1.78 11.72
CA GLY A 214 18.76 -2.69 11.77
C GLY A 214 18.97 -3.50 10.48
N LEU A 215 17.90 -3.92 9.81
CA LEU A 215 18.02 -4.62 8.52
C LEU A 215 18.49 -3.70 7.36
N LEU A 216 18.34 -2.39 7.51
CA LEU A 216 18.75 -1.40 6.51
C LEU A 216 20.16 -0.84 6.77
N THR A 217 20.75 -1.10 7.94
CA THR A 217 22.11 -0.65 8.28
C THR A 217 23.14 -1.74 8.01
N ALA A 218 24.35 -1.36 7.57
CA ALA A 218 25.44 -2.30 7.30
C ALA A 218 25.86 -3.12 8.54
N ASP A 219 25.82 -2.49 9.72
CA ASP A 219 26.20 -3.13 10.99
C ASP A 219 25.06 -3.95 11.64
N GLY A 220 23.86 -3.92 11.06
CA GLY A 220 22.66 -4.48 11.68
C GLY A 220 22.28 -5.91 11.29
N GLY A 221 23.16 -6.60 10.55
CA GLY A 221 22.89 -7.94 10.04
C GLY A 221 22.60 -8.99 11.12
N THR A 222 23.18 -8.88 12.31
CA THR A 222 23.02 -9.88 13.39
C THR A 222 21.83 -9.60 14.30
N TYR A 223 21.50 -8.34 14.59
CA TYR A 223 20.43 -7.98 15.52
C TYR A 223 19.14 -7.53 14.84
N GLY A 224 19.16 -7.09 13.57
CA GLY A 224 18.00 -6.58 12.86
C GLY A 224 16.87 -7.60 12.74
N LEU A 225 17.20 -8.82 12.27
CA LEU A 225 16.23 -9.91 12.12
C LEU A 225 15.61 -10.38 13.46
N PRO A 226 16.37 -10.70 14.52
CA PRO A 226 15.78 -11.14 15.78
C PRO A 226 14.96 -10.02 16.45
N VAL A 227 15.39 -8.76 16.39
CA VAL A 227 14.62 -7.63 16.94
C VAL A 227 13.33 -7.41 16.16
N LEU A 228 13.35 -7.54 14.83
CA LEU A 228 12.15 -7.47 13.99
C LEU A 228 11.17 -8.59 14.38
N LEU A 229 11.63 -9.84 14.47
CA LEU A 229 10.79 -10.98 14.83
C LEU A 229 10.20 -10.82 16.24
N ALA A 230 11.00 -10.41 17.22
CA ALA A 230 10.52 -10.14 18.57
C ALA A 230 9.48 -9.02 18.59
N GLY A 231 9.71 -7.94 17.83
CA GLY A 231 8.75 -6.84 17.67
C GLY A 231 7.42 -7.28 17.05
N VAL A 232 7.47 -8.09 15.98
CA VAL A 232 6.28 -8.66 15.34
C VAL A 232 5.52 -9.55 16.31
N VAL A 233 6.20 -10.45 17.02
CA VAL A 233 5.57 -11.35 18.00
C VAL A 233 4.93 -10.56 19.14
N ALA A 234 5.62 -9.54 19.67
CA ALA A 234 5.08 -8.67 20.71
C ALA A 234 3.83 -7.90 20.23
N ALA A 235 3.86 -7.36 19.01
CA ALA A 235 2.74 -6.65 18.41
C ALA A 235 1.53 -7.59 18.20
N LEU A 236 1.75 -8.80 17.67
CA LEU A 236 0.71 -9.81 17.48
C LEU A 236 0.13 -10.30 18.82
N ALA A 237 0.96 -10.50 19.84
CA ALA A 237 0.53 -10.84 21.18
C ALA A 237 -0.34 -9.73 21.79
N GLY A 238 0.09 -8.47 21.65
CA GLY A 238 -0.68 -7.29 22.04
C GLY A 238 -2.04 -7.23 21.36
N LEU A 239 -2.10 -7.42 20.04
CA LEU A 239 -3.37 -7.47 19.29
C LEU A 239 -4.26 -8.63 19.71
N ARG A 240 -3.68 -9.81 19.98
CA ARG A 240 -4.42 -10.99 20.43
C ARG A 240 -4.98 -10.81 21.85
N LEU A 241 -4.21 -10.23 22.77
CA LEU A 241 -4.67 -9.86 24.11
C LEU A 241 -5.77 -8.78 24.05
N GLY A 242 -5.58 -7.75 23.22
CA GLY A 242 -6.57 -6.71 22.98
C GLY A 242 -7.87 -7.24 22.40
N SER A 243 -7.81 -8.31 21.59
CA SER A 243 -9.01 -8.93 21.01
C SER A 243 -9.97 -9.53 22.04
N ARG A 244 -9.50 -9.84 23.26
CA ARG A 244 -10.35 -10.36 24.35
C ARG A 244 -11.38 -9.35 24.87
N ARG A 245 -11.24 -8.07 24.54
CA ARG A 245 -12.20 -7.00 24.91
C ARG A 245 -13.49 -7.01 24.09
N SER A 246 -13.47 -7.63 22.91
CA SER A 246 -14.59 -7.64 21.98
C SER A 246 -15.26 -9.03 21.99
N PRO A 247 -16.38 -9.21 22.71
CA PRO A 247 -17.10 -10.47 22.71
C PRO A 247 -17.67 -10.72 21.30
N ARG A 248 -17.18 -11.77 20.62
CA ARG A 248 -17.69 -12.21 19.32
C ARG A 248 -18.69 -13.34 19.53
N THR A 249 -19.95 -13.13 19.13
CA THR A 249 -21.02 -14.13 19.34
C THR A 249 -21.05 -15.23 18.28
N ARG A 250 -20.55 -14.99 17.06
CA ARG A 250 -20.25 -16.04 16.05
C ARG A 250 -19.44 -15.45 14.89
N TYR A 251 -18.15 -15.79 14.84
CA TYR A 251 -17.32 -15.56 13.65
C TYR A 251 -17.25 -16.87 12.86
N ARG A 252 -17.65 -16.87 11.59
CA ARG A 252 -17.42 -18.01 10.69
C ARG A 252 -16.10 -17.74 9.97
N PRO A 253 -14.99 -18.38 10.38
CA PRO A 253 -13.68 -18.11 9.79
C PRO A 253 -13.66 -18.52 8.32
N ASP A 254 -12.99 -17.71 7.50
CA ASP A 254 -12.54 -18.16 6.18
C ASP A 254 -11.54 -19.29 6.41
N ARG A 255 -11.87 -20.50 5.94
CA ARG A 255 -10.97 -21.64 6.03
C ARG A 255 -9.89 -21.48 4.97
N TRP A 256 -8.63 -21.61 5.37
CA TRP A 256 -7.52 -21.69 4.41
C TRP A 256 -7.61 -23.02 3.67
N ASP A 257 -7.91 -22.94 2.39
CA ASP A 257 -7.87 -24.10 1.50
C ASP A 257 -6.42 -24.49 1.18
N VAL A 258 -6.20 -25.72 0.70
CA VAL A 258 -4.89 -26.23 0.27
C VAL A 258 -4.26 -25.28 -0.75
N ARG A 259 -5.07 -24.73 -1.66
CA ARG A 259 -4.63 -23.72 -2.64
C ARG A 259 -4.04 -22.47 -1.97
N ALA A 260 -4.65 -21.99 -0.87
CA ALA A 260 -4.15 -20.83 -0.15
C ALA A 260 -2.79 -21.11 0.50
N TRP A 261 -2.65 -22.30 1.11
CA TRP A 261 -1.38 -22.75 1.68
C TRP A 261 -0.28 -22.90 0.64
N LEU A 262 -0.58 -23.49 -0.52
CA LEU A 262 0.40 -23.65 -1.61
C LEU A 262 0.84 -22.30 -2.18
N VAL A 263 -0.09 -21.37 -2.40
CA VAL A 263 0.23 -20.02 -2.89
C VAL A 263 1.08 -19.27 -1.87
N ALA A 264 0.69 -19.26 -0.59
CA ALA A 264 1.46 -18.62 0.47
C ALA A 264 2.86 -19.26 0.63
N GLY A 265 2.93 -20.60 0.60
CA GLY A 265 4.17 -21.35 0.69
C GLY A 265 5.12 -21.08 -0.47
N SER A 266 4.60 -21.01 -1.71
CA SER A 266 5.41 -20.68 -2.89
C SER A 266 6.02 -19.28 -2.79
N GLY A 267 5.26 -18.28 -2.32
CA GLY A 267 5.75 -16.92 -2.08
C GLY A 267 6.83 -16.88 -1.00
N ALA A 268 6.61 -17.58 0.13
CA ALA A 268 7.58 -17.68 1.22
C ALA A 268 8.88 -18.39 0.77
N ALA A 269 8.76 -19.46 -0.02
CA ALA A 269 9.91 -20.18 -0.57
C ALA A 269 10.73 -19.30 -1.51
N VAL A 270 10.09 -18.57 -2.43
CA VAL A 270 10.79 -17.62 -3.32
C VAL A 270 11.48 -16.53 -2.53
N ALA A 271 10.82 -15.95 -1.52
CA ALA A 271 11.43 -14.95 -0.66
C ALA A 271 12.67 -15.49 0.07
N ALA A 272 12.57 -16.67 0.69
CA ALA A 272 13.68 -17.32 1.40
C ALA A 272 14.86 -17.64 0.45
N LEU A 273 14.57 -18.20 -0.72
CA LEU A 273 15.58 -18.52 -1.72
C LEU A 273 16.28 -17.26 -2.25
N LEU A 274 15.54 -16.17 -2.50
CA LEU A 274 16.14 -14.90 -2.93
C LEU A 274 16.99 -14.28 -1.83
N THR A 275 16.58 -14.36 -0.56
CA THR A 275 17.42 -13.87 0.55
C THR A 275 18.70 -14.68 0.71
N LEU A 276 18.63 -16.00 0.55
CA LEU A 276 19.81 -16.86 0.58
C LEU A 276 20.73 -16.63 -0.63
N ALA A 277 20.15 -16.40 -1.82
CA ALA A 277 20.91 -16.08 -3.02
C ALA A 277 21.59 -14.70 -2.91
N ALA A 278 20.93 -13.71 -2.29
CA ALA A 278 21.51 -12.39 -2.05
C ALA A 278 22.74 -12.45 -1.14
N ASP A 279 22.73 -13.35 -0.15
CA ASP A 279 23.84 -13.54 0.78
C ASP A 279 24.99 -14.35 0.14
N ARG A 280 24.66 -15.42 -0.59
CA ARG A 280 25.67 -16.36 -1.13
C ARG A 280 26.22 -16.01 -2.51
N MET A 281 25.43 -15.35 -3.36
CA MET A 281 25.74 -15.06 -4.77
C MET A 281 25.25 -13.67 -5.19
N PRO A 282 25.75 -12.59 -4.56
CA PRO A 282 25.29 -11.22 -4.84
C PRO A 282 25.52 -10.79 -6.30
N GLU A 283 26.58 -11.29 -6.93
CA GLU A 283 26.92 -11.00 -8.33
C GLU A 283 25.94 -11.64 -9.33
N ALA A 284 25.38 -12.81 -9.00
CA ALA A 284 24.39 -13.47 -9.86
C ALA A 284 23.06 -12.72 -9.92
N LEU A 285 22.76 -11.92 -8.89
CA LEU A 285 21.53 -11.11 -8.79
C LEU A 285 21.68 -9.71 -9.37
N ASN A 286 22.91 -9.23 -9.53
CA ASN A 286 23.23 -7.94 -10.15
C ASN A 286 24.23 -8.17 -11.28
N PRO A 287 23.78 -8.66 -12.45
CA PRO A 287 24.68 -8.91 -13.56
C PRO A 287 25.45 -7.63 -13.91
N GLY A 288 26.77 -7.74 -13.94
CA GLY A 288 27.65 -6.63 -14.31
C GLY A 288 27.33 -6.13 -15.71
N VAL A 289 27.04 -4.83 -15.81
CA VAL A 289 26.76 -4.16 -17.09
C VAL A 289 28.03 -3.51 -17.65
N ILE A 290 29.05 -3.38 -16.82
CA ILE A 290 30.36 -2.80 -17.16
C ILE A 290 31.31 -3.97 -17.46
N PRO A 291 31.96 -4.00 -18.63
CA PRO A 291 32.97 -5.01 -18.96
C PRO A 291 34.24 -4.89 -18.12
#